data_AF-A0A3M0CIT4-F1
#
_entry.id   AF-A0A3M0CIT4-F1
#
_cell.length_a   1.000
_cell.length_b   1.000
_cell.length_c   1.000
_cell.angle_alpha   90.00
_cell.angle_beta   90.00
_cell.angle_gamma   90.00
#
_symmetry.space_group_name_H-M   'P 1'
#
loop_
_entity.id
_entity.type
_entity.pdbx_description
1 polymer ?
#
loop_
_entity_poly.entity_id
_entity_poly.type
_entity_poly.pdbx_seq_one_letter_code
_entity_poly.pdbx_strand_id
1 'polypeptide(L)'
;MVKTIRVSEEYHKWLSAHKEGDETMEETLRRMTRGPHPGDVAGLLTEEEAEDAKEAVNRLRGRDRDRFDTARSAFESEGTDE
;
A
#
# COMPACT_ATOMS: atom_id res chain seq x y z
N MET A 1 -16.18 8.61 9.89
CA MET A 1 -15.17 9.66 9.59
C MET A 1 -14.60 9.35 8.22
N VAL A 2 -14.83 10.20 7.21
CA VAL A 2 -14.32 9.98 5.84
C VAL A 2 -12.91 10.55 5.73
N LYS A 3 -11.97 9.73 5.23
CA LYS A 3 -10.61 10.16 4.91
C LYS A 3 -10.55 10.48 3.41
N THR A 4 -10.14 11.70 3.07
CA THR A 4 -9.98 12.12 1.66
C THR A 4 -8.54 11.92 1.22
N ILE A 5 -8.36 11.34 0.03
CA ILE A 5 -7.07 11.26 -0.65
C ILE A 5 -7.09 12.17 -1.86
N ARG A 6 -5.95 12.79 -2.18
CA ARG A 6 -5.78 13.53 -3.43
C ARG A 6 -5.22 12.60 -4.48
N VAL A 7 -5.83 12.62 -5.66
CA VAL A 7 -5.43 11.81 -6.82
C VAL A 7 -5.39 12.69 -8.06
N SER A 8 -4.65 12.26 -9.09
CA SER A 8 -4.69 12.93 -10.39
C SER A 8 -6.07 12.78 -11.01
N GLU A 9 -6.45 13.73 -11.88
CA GLU A 9 -7.70 13.65 -12.63
C GLU A 9 -7.74 12.41 -13.54
N GLU A 10 -6.60 12.04 -14.12
CA GLU A 10 -6.47 10.83 -14.93
C GLU A 10 -6.80 9.57 -14.11
N TYR A 11 -6.26 9.47 -12.90
CA TYR A 11 -6.53 8.35 -12.00
C TYR A 11 -7.99 8.33 -11.55
N HIS A 12 -8.57 9.50 -11.25
CA HIS A 12 -9.99 9.60 -10.93
C HIS A 12 -10.90 9.14 -12.09
N LYS A 13 -10.58 9.53 -13.34
CA LYS A 13 -11.32 9.08 -14.53
C LYS A 13 -11.17 7.58 -14.74
N TRP A 14 -9.95 7.06 -14.58
CA TRP A 14 -9.68 5.63 -14.68
C TRP A 14 -10.47 4.83 -13.66
N LEU A 15 -10.51 5.27 -12.39
CA LEU A 15 -11.35 4.66 -11.36
C LEU A 15 -12.84 4.72 -11.72
N SER A 16 -13.32 5.88 -12.16
CA SER A 16 -14.73 6.07 -12.52
C SER A 16 -15.16 5.16 -13.67
N ALA A 17 -14.27 4.89 -14.63
CA ALA A 17 -14.52 3.98 -15.74
C ALA A 17 -14.61 2.50 -15.33
N HIS A 18 -13.99 2.14 -14.20
CA HIS A 18 -14.02 0.78 -13.67
C HIS A 18 -15.12 0.55 -12.64
N LYS A 19 -15.89 1.57 -12.27
CA LYS A 19 -17.01 1.44 -11.35
C LYS A 19 -18.11 0.57 -11.95
N GLU A 20 -18.56 -0.44 -11.21
CA GLU A 20 -19.62 -1.36 -11.65
C GLU A 20 -20.93 -1.06 -10.92
N GLY A 21 -22.03 -0.89 -11.68
CA GLY A 21 -23.36 -0.63 -11.10
C GLY A 21 -23.38 0.56 -10.15
N ASP A 22 -23.86 0.31 -8.92
CA ASP A 22 -24.00 1.31 -7.87
C ASP A 22 -22.79 1.38 -6.90
N GLU A 23 -21.66 0.74 -7.24
CA GLU A 23 -20.45 0.73 -6.40
C GLU A 23 -20.01 2.15 -6.00
N THR A 24 -19.65 2.35 -4.74
CA THR A 24 -18.94 3.55 -4.29
C THR A 24 -17.50 3.55 -4.81
N MET A 25 -16.87 4.73 -4.83
CA MET A 25 -15.46 4.84 -5.22
C MET A 25 -14.54 4.00 -4.32
N GLU A 26 -14.90 3.83 -3.05
CA GLU A 26 -14.19 2.95 -2.12
C GLU A 26 -14.31 1.49 -2.53
N GLU A 27 -15.52 1.02 -2.88
CA GLU A 27 -15.76 -0.36 -3.31
C GLU A 27 -15.00 -0.68 -4.60
N THR A 28 -15.00 0.23 -5.57
CA THR A 28 -14.20 0.10 -6.81
C THR A 28 -12.71 -0.02 -6.48
N LEU A 29 -12.16 0.88 -5.66
CA LEU A 29 -10.75 0.83 -5.24
C LEU A 29 -10.40 -0.48 -4.53
N ARG A 30 -11.27 -0.94 -3.63
CA ARG A 30 -11.06 -2.17 -2.87
C ARG A 30 -11.07 -3.41 -3.76
N ARG A 31 -12.01 -3.51 -4.69
CA ARG A 31 -12.07 -4.59 -5.68
C ARG A 31 -10.82 -4.63 -6.54
N MET A 32 -10.38 -3.48 -7.05
CA MET A 32 -9.18 -3.39 -7.89
C MET A 32 -7.89 -3.76 -7.13
N THR A 33 -7.82 -3.41 -5.84
CA THR A 33 -6.68 -3.77 -4.97
C THR A 33 -6.77 -5.17 -4.38
N ARG A 34 -7.87 -5.90 -4.64
CA ARG A 34 -8.15 -7.24 -4.10
C ARG A 34 -8.09 -7.31 -2.57
N GLY A 35 -8.45 -6.22 -1.90
CA GLY A 35 -8.50 -6.16 -0.45
C GLY A 35 -9.78 -6.82 0.10
N PRO A 36 -9.74 -7.53 1.24
CA PRO A 36 -10.94 -8.05 1.89
C PRO A 36 -11.86 -6.90 2.34
N HIS A 37 -13.17 -7.17 2.50
CA HIS A 37 -14.10 -6.17 3.03
C HIS A 37 -13.77 -5.89 4.51
N PRO A 38 -13.82 -4.63 5.00
CA PRO A 38 -13.43 -4.30 6.37
C PRO A 38 -14.24 -5.05 7.41
N GLY A 39 -15.53 -5.27 7.14
CA GLY A 39 -16.41 -6.05 7.99
C GLY A 39 -16.00 -7.51 8.13
N ASP A 40 -15.36 -8.09 7.10
CA ASP A 40 -14.95 -9.50 7.11
C ASP A 40 -13.69 -9.73 7.97
N VAL A 41 -12.92 -8.66 8.19
CA VAL A 41 -11.68 -8.70 8.98
C VAL A 41 -11.79 -8.00 10.33
N ALA A 42 -12.90 -7.29 10.57
CA ALA A 42 -13.14 -6.58 11.81
C ALA A 42 -13.21 -7.56 12.98
N GLY A 43 -12.40 -7.32 14.00
CA GLY A 43 -12.35 -8.15 15.22
C GLY A 43 -11.57 -9.45 15.10
N LEU A 44 -10.91 -9.73 13.96
CA LEU A 44 -9.97 -10.86 13.86
C LEU A 44 -8.73 -10.66 14.73
N LEU A 45 -8.33 -9.41 14.90
CA LEU A 45 -7.21 -9.00 15.74
C LEU A 45 -7.73 -8.05 16.82
N THR A 46 -7.21 -8.21 18.03
CA THR A 46 -7.25 -7.16 19.05
C THR A 46 -6.44 -5.94 18.58
N GLU A 47 -6.64 -4.78 19.21
CA GLU A 47 -5.88 -3.58 18.86
C GLU A 47 -4.37 -3.78 19.05
N GLU A 48 -3.97 -4.49 20.12
CA GLU A 48 -2.58 -4.83 20.39
C GLU A 48 -1.99 -5.73 19.30
N GLU A 49 -2.68 -6.81 18.93
CA GLU A 49 -2.25 -7.69 17.84
C GLU A 49 -2.19 -6.97 16.49
N ALA A 50 -3.10 -6.02 16.25
CA ALA A 50 -3.10 -5.20 15.05
C ALA A 50 -1.89 -4.24 14.99
N GLU A 51 -1.52 -3.63 16.11
CA GLU A 51 -0.32 -2.79 16.20
C GLU A 51 0.97 -3.61 16.05
N ASP A 52 1.05 -4.78 16.69
CA ASP A 52 2.19 -5.70 16.54
C ASP A 52 2.35 -6.16 15.09
N ALA A 53 1.25 -6.50 14.41
CA ALA A 53 1.26 -6.85 13.00
C ALA A 53 1.75 -5.69 12.11
N LYS A 54 1.30 -4.45 12.39
CA LYS A 54 1.79 -3.25 11.69
C LYS A 54 3.28 -3.05 11.89
N GLU A 55 3.77 -3.21 13.11
CA GLU A 55 5.19 -3.06 13.42
C GLU A 55 6.04 -4.13 12.72
N ALA A 56 5.58 -5.39 12.70
CA ALA A 56 6.25 -6.48 11.99
C ALA A 56 6.39 -6.19 10.48
N VAL A 57 5.32 -5.68 9.84
CA VAL A 57 5.36 -5.27 8.42
C VAL A 57 6.32 -4.09 8.20
N ASN A 58 6.35 -3.12 9.11
CA ASN A 58 7.29 -1.99 9.03
C ASN A 58 8.75 -2.45 9.13
N ARG A 59 9.07 -3.38 10.05
CA ARG A 59 10.40 -3.99 10.16
C ARG A 59 10.79 -4.73 8.88
N LEU A 60 9.87 -5.50 8.29
CA LEU A 60 10.10 -6.21 7.03
C LEU A 60 10.44 -5.23 5.90
N ARG A 61 9.65 -4.18 5.72
CA ARG A 61 9.87 -3.15 4.70
C ARG A 61 11.17 -2.37 4.91
N GLY A 62 11.53 -2.08 6.16
CA GLY A 62 12.79 -1.45 6.51
C GLY A 62 13.99 -2.28 6.04
N ARG A 63 14.00 -3.57 6.38
CA ARG A 63 15.08 -4.49 5.97
C ARG A 63 15.27 -4.56 4.45
N ASP A 64 14.17 -4.62 3.71
CA ASP A 64 14.24 -4.67 2.25
C ASP A 64 14.81 -3.36 1.68
N ARG A 65 14.42 -2.21 2.24
CA ARG A 65 14.97 -0.91 1.87
C ARG A 65 16.47 -0.84 2.13
N ASP A 66 16.93 -1.24 3.33
CA ASP A 66 18.35 -1.22 3.68
C ASP A 66 19.17 -2.10 2.72
N ARG A 67 18.62 -3.27 2.34
CA ARG A 67 19.23 -4.15 1.34
C ARG A 67 19.32 -3.47 -0.03
N PHE A 68 18.24 -2.83 -0.49
CA PHE A 68 18.24 -2.13 -1.78
C PHE A 68 19.21 -0.94 -1.78
N ASP A 69 19.27 -0.17 -0.70
CA ASP A 69 20.18 0.96 -0.56
C ASP A 69 21.65 0.48 -0.52
N THR A 70 21.94 -0.64 0.15
CA THR A 70 23.26 -1.30 0.11
C THR A 70 23.64 -1.72 -1.31
N ALA A 71 22.70 -2.37 -2.02
CA ALA A 71 22.93 -2.80 -3.40
C ALA A 71 23.18 -1.60 -4.32
N ARG A 72 22.39 -0.53 -4.20
CA ARG A 72 22.59 0.72 -4.95
C ARG A 72 23.98 1.30 -4.68
N SER A 73 24.38 1.42 -3.41
CA SER A 73 25.67 1.98 -3.04
C SER A 73 26.84 1.18 -3.60
N ALA A 74 26.74 -0.16 -3.69
CA ALA A 74 27.78 -0.99 -4.26
C ALA A 74 28.00 -0.70 -5.75
N PHE A 75 26.91 -0.59 -6.53
CA PHE A 75 26.98 -0.24 -7.95
C PHE A 75 27.49 1.20 -8.19
N GLU A 76 27.11 2.15 -7.34
CA GLU A 76 27.59 3.54 -7.45
C GLU A 76 29.07 3.67 -7.07
N SER A 77 29.57 2.86 -6.12
CA SER A 77 30.98 2.85 -5.75
C SER A 77 31.89 2.24 -6.82
N GLU A 78 31.40 1.30 -7.63
CA GLU A 78 32.17 0.60 -8.67
C GLU A 78 32.34 1.44 -9.95
N GLY A 79 31.54 2.50 -10.12
CA GLY A 79 31.61 3.42 -11.27
C GLY A 79 32.58 4.60 -11.10
N THR A 80 33.38 4.63 -10.04
CA THR A 80 34.30 5.75 -9.73
C THR A 80 35.79 5.37 -9.87
N ASP A 81 36.09 4.12 -10.24
CA ASP A 81 37.44 3.68 -10.64
C ASP A 81 37.59 3.76 -12.18
N GLU A 82 37.66 4.97 -12.74
CA GLU A 82 38.19 5.21 -14.10
C GLU A 82 39.12 6.44 -14.13
#